data_AF-A0A6A3JZP4-F1
#
_entry.id   AF-A0A6A3JZP4-F1
#
_cell.length_a   1.000
_cell.length_b   1.000
_cell.length_c   1.000
_cell.angle_alpha   90.00
_cell.angle_beta   90.00
_cell.angle_gamma   90.00
#
_symmetry.space_group_name_H-M   'P 1'
#
loop_
_entity.id
_entity.type
_entity.pdbx_description
1 polymer ?
#
loop_
_entity_poly.entity_id
_entity_poly.type
_entity_poly.pdbx_seq_one_letter_code
_entity_poly.pdbx_strand_id
1 'polypeptide(L)'
;MEDSGSRLPARQDFPHLSDAHWATLEKMLSLLGEAVFAGFPNLPAEQQRARVERFDKYESSLIAHVSAAAQEAARATMRAEAQSAAQASATNTASLAARPTTTKPVKMSVPTFDGKDSDSLVFWVREIEIALSAGQIYDAQTQVAFALSNLGGRARAWAMARETETPGYFTSWSFTEQELRPTFLLANVAYRHRSSFLRCKHGKRSLQDYVMELHNLEAAMASAPLSEDVKVTVFMDGLRRDHCVRSAQGHTPHVEASEGPTPMEISLAESARSQRTQRASGRCFGCNQPGHFRRNCPTNPWKAPRDKKYAARPALNSFEATESENGDSQ
;
A
#
# COMPACT_ATOMS: atom_id res chain seq x y z
N MET A 1 31.10 1.41 -41.30
CA MET A 1 30.67 1.25 -39.90
C MET A 1 29.86 -0.01 -39.88
N GLU A 2 30.52 -1.12 -39.54
CA GLU A 2 29.92 -2.44 -39.48
C GLU A 2 29.08 -2.54 -38.21
N ASP A 3 27.83 -2.93 -38.39
CA ASP A 3 26.89 -3.28 -37.34
C ASP A 3 27.46 -4.50 -36.58
N SER A 4 28.09 -4.25 -35.44
CA SER A 4 28.52 -5.29 -34.50
C SER A 4 27.29 -5.77 -33.75
N GLY A 5 26.42 -6.50 -34.46
CA GLY A 5 25.30 -7.21 -33.86
C GLY A 5 25.81 -8.14 -32.77
N SER A 6 25.35 -7.92 -31.55
CA SER A 6 25.60 -8.75 -30.37
C SER A 6 25.23 -10.20 -30.66
N ARG A 7 26.20 -11.00 -31.13
CA ARG A 7 26.04 -12.44 -31.28
C ARG A 7 26.19 -13.07 -29.90
N LEU A 8 25.15 -13.75 -29.44
CA LEU A 8 25.23 -14.57 -28.23
C LEU A 8 26.39 -15.58 -28.35
N PRO A 9 27.22 -15.75 -27.31
CA PRO A 9 28.38 -16.62 -27.34
C PRO A 9 27.95 -18.06 -27.62
N ALA A 10 28.58 -18.71 -28.61
CA ALA A 10 28.32 -20.10 -28.91
C ALA A 10 29.33 -20.99 -28.17
N ARG A 11 28.90 -22.21 -27.79
CA ARG A 11 29.77 -23.21 -27.13
C ARG A 11 31.09 -23.44 -27.87
N GLN A 12 31.02 -23.31 -29.19
CA GLN A 12 32.11 -23.47 -30.16
C GLN A 12 33.23 -22.44 -29.97
N ASP A 13 32.89 -21.26 -29.46
CA ASP A 13 33.84 -20.15 -29.26
C ASP A 13 34.70 -20.35 -28.00
N PHE A 14 34.32 -21.29 -27.12
CA PHE A 14 34.97 -21.56 -25.83
C PHE A 14 35.30 -23.05 -25.63
N PRO A 15 36.14 -23.67 -26.48
CA PRO A 15 36.42 -25.11 -26.41
C PRO A 15 37.18 -25.52 -25.14
N HIS A 16 37.83 -24.58 -24.46
CA HIS A 16 38.59 -24.80 -23.22
C HIS A 16 37.71 -24.81 -21.95
N LEU A 17 36.42 -24.46 -22.06
CA LEU A 17 35.47 -24.58 -20.95
C LEU A 17 34.83 -25.98 -20.96
N SER A 18 34.68 -26.57 -19.78
CA SER A 18 33.91 -27.81 -19.60
C SER A 18 32.41 -27.52 -19.73
N ASP A 19 31.59 -28.56 -19.85
CA ASP A 19 30.13 -28.38 -19.94
C ASP A 19 29.53 -27.77 -18.68
N ALA A 20 30.12 -28.07 -17.51
CA ALA A 20 29.75 -27.42 -16.25
C ALA A 20 30.08 -25.93 -16.28
N HIS A 21 31.28 -25.55 -16.73
CA HIS A 21 31.65 -24.14 -16.87
C HIS A 21 30.78 -23.41 -17.91
N TRP A 22 30.37 -24.10 -18.98
CA TRP A 22 29.47 -23.54 -19.97
C TRP A 22 28.09 -23.24 -19.39
N ALA A 23 27.50 -24.19 -18.64
CA ALA A 23 26.22 -23.98 -17.97
C ALA A 23 26.26 -22.81 -16.96
N THR A 24 27.34 -22.69 -16.19
CA THR A 24 27.56 -21.55 -15.30
C THR A 24 27.68 -20.24 -16.09
N LEU A 25 28.33 -20.26 -17.25
CA LEU A 25 28.45 -19.07 -18.10
C LEU A 25 27.11 -18.60 -18.68
N GLU A 26 26.28 -19.53 -19.16
CA GLU A 26 24.91 -19.23 -19.61
C GLU A 26 24.07 -18.62 -18.48
N LYS A 27 24.24 -19.15 -17.26
CA LYS A 27 23.60 -18.62 -16.07
C LYS A 27 24.09 -17.21 -15.70
N MET A 28 25.41 -16.97 -15.78
CA MET A 28 25.99 -15.63 -15.60
C MET A 28 25.42 -14.63 -16.60
N LEU A 29 25.30 -15.01 -17.88
CA LEU A 29 24.71 -14.18 -18.93
C LEU A 29 23.25 -13.87 -18.65
N SER A 30 22.47 -14.87 -18.23
CA SER A 30 21.06 -14.69 -17.89
C SER A 30 20.84 -13.80 -16.67
N LEU A 31 21.74 -13.82 -15.68
CA LEU A 31 21.58 -13.09 -14.42
C LEU A 31 22.19 -11.69 -14.45
N LEU A 32 23.31 -11.50 -15.14
CA LEU A 32 24.08 -10.24 -15.15
C LEU A 32 23.91 -9.43 -16.44
N GLY A 33 23.33 -10.02 -17.48
CA GLY A 33 23.09 -9.39 -18.77
C GLY A 33 24.35 -9.24 -19.65
N GLU A 34 24.13 -8.97 -20.94
CA GLU A 34 25.18 -8.94 -21.96
C GLU A 34 26.25 -7.86 -21.74
N ALA A 35 25.88 -6.74 -21.13
CA ALA A 35 26.81 -5.63 -20.87
C ALA A 35 27.98 -6.03 -19.94
N VAL A 36 27.73 -6.93 -19.00
CA VAL A 36 28.75 -7.46 -18.07
C VAL A 36 29.67 -8.48 -18.75
N PHE A 37 29.21 -9.05 -19.87
CA PHE A 37 29.91 -10.04 -20.67
C PHE A 37 30.74 -9.45 -21.82
N ALA A 38 30.52 -8.20 -22.23
CA ALA A 38 31.19 -7.57 -23.38
C ALA A 38 32.73 -7.66 -23.37
N GLY A 39 33.36 -7.74 -22.19
CA GLY A 39 34.80 -7.92 -22.03
C GLY A 39 35.28 -9.36 -21.81
N PHE A 40 34.36 -10.32 -21.61
CA PHE A 40 34.68 -11.71 -21.27
C PHE A 40 35.40 -12.47 -22.41
N PRO A 41 34.94 -12.41 -23.68
CA PRO A 41 35.59 -13.11 -24.79
C PRO A 41 37.03 -12.67 -25.03
N ASN A 42 37.38 -11.43 -24.66
CA ASN A 42 38.71 -10.86 -24.86
C ASN A 42 39.73 -11.28 -23.78
N LEU A 43 39.30 -11.99 -22.73
CA LEU A 43 40.19 -12.48 -21.68
C LEU A 43 40.94 -13.74 -22.11
N PRO A 44 42.16 -13.98 -21.58
CA PRO A 44 42.83 -15.27 -21.72
C PRO A 44 41.98 -16.43 -21.17
N ALA A 45 42.09 -17.62 -21.77
CA ALA A 45 41.31 -18.82 -21.42
C ALA A 45 41.34 -19.17 -19.91
N GLU A 46 42.51 -19.04 -19.27
CA GLU A 46 42.68 -19.25 -17.83
C GLU A 46 41.86 -18.24 -16.99
N GLN A 47 41.80 -16.98 -17.43
CA GLN A 47 41.04 -15.94 -16.75
C GLN A 47 39.54 -16.07 -16.98
N GLN A 48 39.13 -16.54 -18.15
CA GLN A 48 37.72 -16.89 -18.43
C GLN A 48 37.25 -17.99 -17.49
N ARG A 49 38.01 -19.09 -17.38
CA ARG A 49 37.73 -20.19 -16.45
C ARG A 49 37.66 -19.72 -14.99
N ALA A 50 38.69 -19.03 -14.52
CA ALA A 50 38.75 -18.55 -13.14
C ALA A 50 37.59 -17.59 -12.79
N ARG A 51 37.10 -16.81 -13.77
CA ARG A 51 35.96 -15.91 -13.57
C ARG A 51 34.64 -16.67 -13.44
N VAL A 52 34.44 -17.72 -14.23
CA VAL A 52 33.29 -18.62 -14.13
C VAL A 52 33.30 -19.37 -12.80
N GLU A 53 34.45 -19.93 -12.40
CA GLU A 53 34.60 -20.66 -11.14
C GLU A 53 34.36 -19.76 -9.91
N ARG A 54 34.82 -18.50 -9.94
CA ARG A 54 34.52 -17.53 -8.87
C ARG A 54 33.03 -17.25 -8.76
N PHE A 55 32.34 -17.14 -9.90
CA PHE A 55 30.90 -16.90 -9.90
C PHE A 55 30.15 -18.11 -9.33
N ASP A 56 30.50 -19.32 -9.78
CA ASP A 56 29.92 -20.57 -9.27
C ASP A 56 30.09 -20.71 -7.75
N LYS A 57 31.30 -20.42 -7.26
CA LYS A 57 31.61 -20.43 -5.83
C LYS A 57 30.84 -19.36 -5.06
N TYR A 58 30.75 -18.14 -5.60
CA TYR A 58 29.98 -17.06 -4.99
C TYR A 58 28.51 -17.43 -4.89
N GLU A 59 27.93 -17.93 -5.98
CA GLU A 59 26.53 -18.34 -6.02
C GLU A 59 26.25 -19.50 -5.05
N SER A 60 27.07 -20.53 -5.05
CA SER A 60 26.94 -21.66 -4.12
C SER A 60 27.01 -21.20 -2.65
N SER A 61 27.91 -20.26 -2.34
CA SER A 61 28.01 -19.66 -1.02
C SER A 61 26.78 -18.81 -0.66
N LEU A 62 26.22 -18.08 -1.62
CA LEU A 62 25.04 -17.25 -1.41
C LEU A 62 23.79 -18.12 -1.16
N ILE A 63 23.61 -19.18 -1.95
CA ILE A 63 22.53 -20.17 -1.76
C ILE A 63 22.64 -20.81 -0.37
N ALA A 64 23.85 -21.23 0.03
CA ALA A 64 24.08 -21.78 1.36
C ALA A 64 23.69 -20.79 2.47
N HIS A 65 24.10 -19.53 2.34
CA HIS A 65 23.79 -18.49 3.33
C HIS A 65 22.28 -18.19 3.43
N VAL A 66 21.61 -18.03 2.30
CA VAL A 66 20.15 -17.79 2.26
C VAL A 66 19.38 -18.99 2.81
N SER A 67 19.80 -20.22 2.48
CA SER A 67 19.16 -21.43 3.01
C SER A 67 19.34 -21.57 4.52
N ALA A 68 20.53 -21.25 5.05
CA ALA A 68 20.79 -21.26 6.48
C ALA A 68 19.96 -20.20 7.23
N ALA A 69 19.87 -18.98 6.67
CA ALA A 69 19.05 -17.92 7.25
C ALA A 69 17.55 -18.30 7.26
N ALA A 70 17.05 -18.89 6.17
CA ALA A 70 15.67 -19.36 6.09
C ALA A 70 15.38 -20.50 7.10
N GLN A 71 16.32 -21.43 7.28
CA GLN A 71 16.19 -22.49 8.28
C GLN A 71 16.18 -21.93 9.70
N GLU A 72 17.01 -20.93 10.02
CA GLU A 72 17.00 -20.35 11.37
C GLU A 72 15.72 -19.53 11.63
N ALA A 73 15.21 -18.81 10.63
CA ALA A 73 13.92 -18.14 10.72
C ALA A 73 12.78 -19.15 10.99
N ALA A 74 12.76 -20.28 10.26
CA ALA A 74 11.77 -21.34 10.50
C ALA A 74 11.88 -21.94 11.91
N ARG A 75 13.10 -22.14 12.43
CA ARG A 75 13.30 -22.59 13.82
C ARG A 75 12.86 -21.55 14.83
N ALA A 76 13.08 -20.26 14.58
CA ALA A 76 12.61 -19.18 15.45
C ALA A 76 11.07 -19.15 15.51
N THR A 77 10.39 -19.31 14.37
CA THR A 77 8.92 -19.42 14.31
C THR A 77 8.42 -20.63 15.09
N MET A 78 8.99 -21.82 14.88
CA MET A 78 8.60 -23.02 15.64
C MET A 78 8.81 -22.86 17.16
N ARG A 79 9.87 -22.18 17.58
CA ARG A 79 10.09 -21.87 19.01
C ARG A 79 9.06 -20.90 19.56
N ALA A 80 8.70 -19.86 18.79
CA ALA A 80 7.67 -18.90 19.20
C ALA A 80 6.29 -19.55 19.32
N GLU A 81 5.95 -20.45 18.40
CA GLU A 81 4.70 -21.25 18.46
C GLU A 81 4.70 -22.20 19.66
N ALA A 82 5.80 -22.93 19.90
CA ALA A 82 5.93 -23.82 21.05
C ALA A 82 5.85 -23.06 22.39
N GLN A 83 6.46 -21.87 22.48
CA GLN A 83 6.37 -21.00 23.66
C GLN A 83 4.95 -20.47 23.86
N SER A 84 4.25 -20.11 22.79
CA SER A 84 2.86 -19.66 22.84
C SER A 84 1.92 -20.79 23.29
N ALA A 85 2.13 -22.02 22.80
CA ALA A 85 1.37 -23.20 23.23
C ALA A 85 1.64 -23.57 24.70
N ALA A 86 2.88 -23.43 25.17
CA ALA A 86 3.25 -23.65 26.57
C ALA A 86 2.64 -22.57 27.49
N GLN A 87 2.64 -21.30 27.08
CA GLN A 87 1.96 -20.22 27.81
C GLN A 87 0.45 -20.44 27.86
N ALA A 88 -0.20 -20.80 26.74
CA ALA A 88 -1.63 -21.13 26.73
C ALA A 88 -1.97 -22.28 27.68
N SER A 89 -1.12 -23.32 27.73
CA SER A 89 -1.28 -24.44 28.65
C SER A 89 -1.11 -24.02 30.12
N ALA A 90 -0.09 -23.23 30.46
CA ALA A 90 0.14 -22.72 31.81
C ALA A 90 -0.98 -21.76 32.29
N THR A 91 -1.54 -20.97 31.38
CA THR A 91 -2.65 -20.04 31.68
C THR A 91 -3.95 -20.80 31.96
N ASN A 92 -4.17 -21.95 31.30
CA ASN A 92 -5.29 -22.85 31.59
C ASN A 92 -5.15 -23.53 32.97
N THR A 93 -3.93 -23.96 33.37
CA THR A 93 -3.70 -24.52 34.71
C THR A 93 -3.84 -23.47 35.82
N ALA A 94 -3.47 -22.21 35.57
CA ALA A 94 -3.67 -21.11 36.51
C ALA A 94 -5.13 -20.63 36.58
N SER A 95 -5.88 -20.66 35.46
CA SER A 95 -7.30 -20.25 35.42
C SER A 95 -8.25 -21.25 36.08
N LEU A 96 -7.86 -22.51 36.25
CA LEU A 96 -8.62 -23.48 37.07
C LEU A 96 -8.63 -23.14 38.56
N ALA A 97 -7.78 -22.21 39.02
CA ALA A 97 -7.79 -21.66 40.39
C ALA A 97 -8.48 -20.28 40.50
N ALA A 98 -8.85 -19.66 39.37
CA ALA A 98 -9.58 -18.39 39.35
C ALA A 98 -11.09 -18.66 39.27
N ARG A 99 -11.76 -18.54 40.42
CA ARG A 99 -13.22 -18.51 40.55
C ARG A 99 -13.83 -17.62 39.45
N PRO A 100 -14.80 -18.11 38.64
CA PRO A 100 -15.38 -17.30 37.58
C PRO A 100 -16.07 -16.09 38.21
N THR A 101 -15.57 -14.90 37.89
CA THR A 101 -16.30 -13.65 38.09
C THR A 101 -17.49 -13.70 37.16
N THR A 102 -18.68 -13.82 37.73
CA THR A 102 -19.97 -13.81 37.02
C THR A 102 -20.25 -12.41 36.46
N THR A 103 -19.50 -12.00 35.45
CA THR A 103 -19.82 -10.81 34.66
C THR A 103 -21.02 -11.12 33.79
N LYS A 104 -22.00 -10.21 33.78
CA LYS A 104 -23.22 -10.37 32.99
C LYS A 104 -22.85 -10.40 31.49
N PRO A 105 -23.48 -11.29 30.69
CA PRO A 105 -23.23 -11.34 29.25
C PRO A 105 -23.60 -10.01 28.59
N VAL A 106 -22.75 -9.53 27.70
CA VAL A 106 -22.95 -8.27 26.96
C VAL A 106 -23.69 -8.59 25.67
N LYS A 107 -24.83 -7.94 25.45
CA LYS A 107 -25.57 -8.06 24.19
C LYS A 107 -24.86 -7.28 23.09
N MET A 108 -24.10 -7.98 22.27
CA MET A 108 -23.42 -7.43 21.10
C MET A 108 -24.36 -7.47 19.87
N SER A 109 -24.33 -6.42 19.05
CA SER A 109 -24.96 -6.43 17.73
C SER A 109 -23.89 -6.74 16.69
N VAL A 110 -24.09 -7.78 15.89
CA VAL A 110 -23.20 -8.13 14.78
C VAL A 110 -23.83 -7.65 13.47
N PRO A 111 -23.07 -7.06 12.54
CA PRO A 111 -23.56 -6.74 11.21
C PRO A 111 -24.08 -7.99 10.49
N THR A 112 -25.09 -7.83 9.63
CA THR A 112 -25.56 -8.93 8.79
C THR A 112 -24.57 -9.20 7.66
N PHE A 113 -24.23 -10.47 7.43
CA PHE A 113 -23.42 -10.88 6.28
C PHE A 113 -24.32 -11.35 5.14
N ASP A 114 -24.41 -10.56 4.07
CA ASP A 114 -25.24 -10.87 2.91
C ASP A 114 -24.54 -11.83 1.93
N GLY A 115 -23.22 -11.99 2.05
CA GLY A 115 -22.41 -12.74 1.11
C GLY A 115 -22.25 -12.02 -0.22
N LYS A 116 -22.24 -10.68 -0.24
CA LYS A 116 -21.95 -9.86 -1.44
C LYS A 116 -20.44 -9.77 -1.66
N ASP A 117 -20.05 -9.41 -2.88
CA ASP A 117 -18.64 -9.27 -3.27
C ASP A 117 -17.91 -8.13 -2.53
N SER A 118 -18.66 -7.17 -1.97
CA SER A 118 -18.17 -6.08 -1.11
C SER A 118 -18.00 -6.47 0.35
N ASP A 119 -18.58 -7.59 0.78
CA ASP A 119 -18.61 -7.99 2.18
C ASP A 119 -17.31 -8.71 2.54
N SER A 120 -16.69 -8.33 3.65
CA SER A 120 -15.50 -9.03 4.15
C SER A 120 -15.91 -10.14 5.10
N LEU A 121 -15.90 -11.39 4.61
CA LEU A 121 -16.12 -12.56 5.46
C LEU A 121 -15.12 -12.61 6.63
N VAL A 122 -13.87 -12.19 6.40
CA VAL A 122 -12.81 -12.23 7.43
C VAL A 122 -13.15 -11.32 8.60
N PHE A 123 -13.57 -10.09 8.34
CA PHE A 123 -13.97 -9.17 9.41
C PHE A 123 -15.25 -9.63 10.09
N TRP A 124 -16.22 -10.12 9.33
CA TRP A 124 -17.49 -10.59 9.89
C TRP A 124 -17.33 -11.83 10.80
N VAL A 125 -16.50 -12.81 10.39
CA VAL A 125 -16.16 -13.97 11.23
C VAL A 125 -15.56 -13.52 12.55
N ARG A 126 -14.66 -12.53 12.51
CA ARG A 126 -14.05 -11.97 13.73
C ARG A 126 -15.09 -11.28 14.62
N GLU A 127 -16.04 -10.55 14.05
CA GLU A 127 -17.12 -9.92 14.80
C GLU A 127 -18.02 -10.95 15.48
N ILE A 128 -18.30 -12.09 14.81
CA ILE A 128 -19.04 -13.21 15.41
C ILE A 128 -18.26 -13.79 16.61
N GLU A 129 -16.97 -14.10 16.46
CA GLU A 129 -16.15 -14.64 17.56
C GLU A 129 -16.15 -13.73 18.80
N ILE A 130 -16.04 -12.42 18.58
CA ILE A 130 -16.11 -11.42 19.64
C ILE A 130 -17.48 -11.43 20.30
N ALA A 131 -18.57 -11.49 19.53
CA ALA A 131 -19.93 -11.52 20.05
C ALA A 131 -20.24 -12.81 20.83
N LEU A 132 -19.77 -13.96 20.35
CA LEU A 132 -19.90 -15.24 21.07
C LEU A 132 -19.17 -15.18 22.42
N SER A 133 -17.95 -14.64 22.45
CA SER A 133 -17.14 -14.49 23.65
C SER A 133 -17.77 -13.51 24.66
N ALA A 134 -18.18 -12.33 24.20
CA ALA A 134 -18.78 -11.29 25.04
C ALA A 134 -20.18 -11.66 25.54
N GLY A 135 -20.93 -12.42 24.74
CA GLY A 135 -22.24 -12.98 25.09
C GLY A 135 -22.15 -14.24 25.93
N GLN A 136 -20.96 -14.78 26.21
CA GLN A 136 -20.75 -16.04 26.93
C GLN A 136 -21.53 -17.21 26.30
N ILE A 137 -21.62 -17.23 24.96
CA ILE A 137 -22.33 -18.27 24.20
C ILE A 137 -21.36 -19.42 23.91
N TYR A 138 -21.35 -20.42 24.77
CA TYR A 138 -20.42 -21.56 24.66
C TYR A 138 -21.04 -22.82 24.05
N ASP A 139 -22.36 -22.97 24.13
CA ASP A 139 -23.05 -24.12 23.57
C ASP A 139 -22.97 -24.12 22.03
N ALA A 140 -22.52 -25.22 21.43
CA ALA A 140 -22.23 -25.31 20.01
C ALA A 140 -23.46 -25.03 19.12
N GLN A 141 -24.63 -25.54 19.51
CA GLN A 141 -25.87 -25.33 18.77
C GLN A 141 -26.34 -23.88 18.88
N THR A 142 -26.18 -23.27 20.05
CA THR A 142 -26.50 -21.85 20.26
C THR A 142 -25.55 -20.93 19.49
N GLN A 143 -24.25 -21.28 19.41
CA GLN A 143 -23.28 -20.55 18.58
C GLN A 143 -23.65 -20.59 17.09
N VAL A 144 -24.01 -21.78 16.59
CA VAL A 144 -24.48 -21.96 15.21
C VAL A 144 -25.75 -21.16 14.95
N ALA A 145 -26.77 -21.30 15.80
CA ALA A 145 -28.02 -20.57 15.66
C ALA A 145 -27.80 -19.04 15.67
N PHE A 146 -26.93 -18.56 16.56
CA PHE A 146 -26.55 -17.15 16.62
C PHE A 146 -25.89 -16.70 15.31
N ALA A 147 -24.89 -17.43 14.81
CA ALA A 147 -24.20 -17.08 13.58
C ALA A 147 -25.14 -17.10 12.36
N LEU A 148 -25.95 -18.15 12.20
CA LEU A 148 -26.92 -18.27 11.10
C LEU A 148 -27.99 -17.18 11.16
N SER A 149 -28.38 -16.72 12.35
CA SER A 149 -29.34 -15.61 12.50
C SER A 149 -28.81 -14.28 11.95
N ASN A 150 -27.48 -14.11 11.93
CA ASN A 150 -26.79 -12.93 11.41
C ASN A 150 -26.43 -13.05 9.92
N LEU A 151 -26.85 -14.14 9.24
CA LEU A 151 -26.73 -14.24 7.79
C LEU A 151 -27.91 -13.57 7.09
N GLY A 152 -27.60 -12.88 5.99
CA GLY A 152 -28.54 -12.26 5.07
C GLY A 152 -28.32 -12.71 3.63
N GLY A 153 -29.10 -12.17 2.71
CA GLY A 153 -28.90 -12.31 1.27
C GLY A 153 -28.55 -13.72 0.78
N ARG A 154 -27.44 -13.80 0.01
CA ARG A 154 -26.93 -15.05 -0.58
C ARG A 154 -26.45 -16.02 0.49
N ALA A 155 -25.83 -15.51 1.54
CA ALA A 155 -25.30 -16.35 2.62
C ALA A 155 -26.41 -17.09 3.38
N ARG A 156 -27.53 -16.42 3.67
CA ARG A 156 -28.71 -17.06 4.28
C ARG A 156 -29.31 -18.11 3.34
N ALA A 157 -29.48 -17.80 2.05
CA ALA A 157 -30.04 -18.76 1.09
C ALA A 157 -29.19 -20.03 0.98
N TRP A 158 -27.87 -19.87 0.93
CA TRP A 158 -26.92 -20.99 0.95
C TRP A 158 -27.02 -21.83 2.23
N ALA A 159 -27.03 -21.18 3.40
CA ALA A 159 -27.10 -21.90 4.67
C ALA A 159 -28.42 -22.67 4.81
N MET A 160 -29.54 -22.07 4.40
CA MET A 160 -30.85 -22.73 4.42
C MET A 160 -30.89 -23.91 3.44
N ALA A 161 -30.27 -23.81 2.27
CA ALA A 161 -30.18 -24.93 1.33
C ALA A 161 -29.44 -26.14 1.94
N ARG A 162 -28.31 -25.90 2.61
CA ARG A 162 -27.55 -26.95 3.33
C ARG A 162 -28.39 -27.62 4.42
N GLU A 163 -29.09 -26.84 5.24
CA GLU A 163 -29.99 -27.36 6.28
C GLU A 163 -31.18 -28.14 5.71
N THR A 164 -31.72 -27.74 4.55
CA THR A 164 -32.81 -28.51 3.91
C THR A 164 -32.35 -29.83 3.33
N GLU A 165 -31.11 -29.92 2.85
CA GLU A 165 -30.53 -31.17 2.34
C GLU A 165 -30.18 -32.13 3.49
N THR A 166 -29.62 -31.60 4.57
CA THR A 166 -29.22 -32.37 5.75
C THR A 166 -29.59 -31.59 7.01
N PRO A 167 -30.70 -31.93 7.69
CA PRO A 167 -31.06 -31.27 8.93
C PRO A 167 -29.97 -31.43 9.99
N GLY A 168 -29.55 -30.31 10.60
CA GLY A 168 -28.44 -30.30 11.55
C GLY A 168 -27.06 -30.41 10.89
N TYR A 169 -26.95 -29.99 9.62
CA TYR A 169 -25.68 -29.96 8.88
C TYR A 169 -24.60 -29.19 9.65
N PHE A 170 -24.96 -28.05 10.23
CA PHE A 170 -24.02 -27.23 11.01
C PHE A 170 -23.93 -27.72 12.46
N THR A 171 -22.85 -28.43 12.78
CA THR A 171 -22.66 -29.07 14.10
C THR A 171 -21.95 -28.17 15.12
N SER A 172 -21.12 -27.24 14.67
CA SER A 172 -20.38 -26.29 15.50
C SER A 172 -20.07 -25.00 14.72
N TRP A 173 -19.70 -23.94 15.46
CA TRP A 173 -19.21 -22.71 14.83
C TRP A 173 -17.96 -22.94 13.98
N SER A 174 -16.99 -23.73 14.48
CA SER A 174 -15.76 -24.04 13.74
C SER A 174 -16.03 -24.75 12.40
N PHE A 175 -16.96 -25.70 12.38
CA PHE A 175 -17.38 -26.37 11.15
C PHE A 175 -18.12 -25.42 10.21
N THR A 176 -18.98 -24.56 10.76
CA THR A 176 -19.72 -23.54 9.98
C THR A 176 -18.75 -22.57 9.30
N GLU A 177 -17.74 -22.10 10.01
CA GLU A 177 -16.68 -21.24 9.47
C GLU A 177 -15.89 -21.95 8.36
N GLN A 178 -15.55 -23.22 8.57
CA GLN A 178 -14.85 -24.05 7.57
C GLN A 178 -15.64 -24.19 6.27
N GLU A 179 -16.97 -24.22 6.32
CA GLU A 179 -17.83 -24.25 5.12
C GLU A 179 -18.05 -22.86 4.50
N LEU A 180 -18.18 -21.83 5.33
CA LEU A 180 -18.35 -20.44 4.88
C LEU A 180 -17.12 -19.94 4.12
N ARG A 181 -15.91 -20.25 4.60
CA ARG A 181 -14.66 -19.78 4.03
C ARG A 181 -14.52 -20.17 2.54
N PRO A 182 -14.50 -21.43 2.11
CA PRO A 182 -14.37 -21.77 0.69
C PRO A 182 -15.57 -21.33 -0.16
N THR A 183 -16.75 -21.19 0.44
CA THR A 183 -17.97 -20.77 -0.28
C THR A 183 -17.97 -19.27 -0.58
N PHE A 184 -17.57 -18.42 0.37
CA PHE A 184 -17.69 -16.97 0.27
C PHE A 184 -16.36 -16.22 0.24
N LEU A 185 -15.24 -16.83 0.67
CA LEU A 185 -13.92 -16.38 0.26
C LEU A 185 -13.62 -16.99 -1.09
N LEU A 186 -14.00 -16.29 -2.16
CA LEU A 186 -13.40 -16.57 -3.45
C LEU A 186 -11.86 -16.48 -3.30
N ALA A 187 -11.13 -17.43 -3.88
CA ALA A 187 -9.66 -17.40 -3.98
C ALA A 187 -9.11 -16.08 -4.58
N ASN A 188 -9.98 -15.26 -5.16
CA ASN A 188 -9.69 -13.96 -5.77
C ASN A 188 -9.97 -12.75 -4.87
N VAL A 189 -10.34 -12.88 -3.59
CA VAL A 189 -10.58 -11.71 -2.70
C VAL A 189 -9.28 -10.93 -2.50
N ALA A 190 -8.17 -11.60 -2.23
CA ALA A 190 -6.84 -10.97 -2.20
C ALA A 190 -6.48 -10.33 -3.56
N TYR A 191 -6.77 -11.01 -4.67
CA TYR A 191 -6.57 -10.45 -6.02
C TYR A 191 -7.42 -9.19 -6.26
N ARG A 192 -8.68 -9.16 -5.81
CA ARG A 192 -9.59 -8.03 -5.97
C ARG A 192 -9.17 -6.85 -5.12
N HIS A 193 -8.83 -7.05 -3.85
CA HIS A 193 -8.29 -5.99 -3.00
C HIS A 193 -6.94 -5.49 -3.52
N ARG A 194 -6.07 -6.38 -4.01
CA ARG A 194 -4.83 -6.02 -4.70
C ARG A 194 -5.10 -5.19 -5.95
N SER A 195 -6.06 -5.60 -6.77
CA SER A 195 -6.48 -4.88 -7.98
C SER A 195 -7.08 -3.50 -7.66
N SER A 196 -7.88 -3.40 -6.60
CA SER A 196 -8.43 -2.15 -6.10
C SER A 196 -7.36 -1.24 -5.50
N PHE A 197 -6.39 -1.80 -4.76
CA PHE A 197 -5.23 -1.08 -4.24
C PHE A 197 -4.46 -0.45 -5.40
N LEU A 198 -4.09 -1.24 -6.42
CA LEU A 198 -3.36 -0.77 -7.60
C LEU A 198 -4.09 0.32 -8.40
N ARG A 199 -5.43 0.36 -8.34
CA ARG A 199 -6.26 1.39 -9.02
C ARG A 199 -6.69 2.53 -8.10
N CYS A 200 -6.32 2.50 -6.82
CA CYS A 200 -6.81 3.47 -5.85
C CYS A 200 -6.27 4.87 -6.18
N LYS A 201 -7.17 5.85 -6.30
CA LYS A 201 -6.81 7.25 -6.61
C LYS A 201 -7.30 8.19 -5.51
N HIS A 202 -6.55 9.25 -5.23
CA HIS A 202 -6.96 10.30 -4.28
C HIS A 202 -8.28 10.96 -4.71
N GLY A 203 -8.62 10.99 -6.00
CA GLY A 203 -9.99 11.29 -6.45
C GLY A 203 -10.44 12.70 -6.08
N LYS A 204 -11.54 12.85 -5.32
CA LYS A 204 -12.01 14.11 -4.71
C LYS A 204 -11.89 14.16 -3.18
N ARG A 205 -11.49 13.06 -2.54
CA ARG A 205 -11.44 12.92 -1.07
C ARG A 205 -10.24 13.67 -0.45
N SER A 206 -10.17 13.66 0.88
CA SER A 206 -9.00 14.16 1.60
C SER A 206 -7.83 13.19 1.47
N LEU A 207 -6.60 13.68 1.73
CA LEU A 207 -5.41 12.83 1.72
C LEU A 207 -5.52 11.73 2.80
N GLN A 208 -6.12 12.05 3.94
CA GLN A 208 -6.31 11.11 5.05
C GLN A 208 -7.28 9.98 4.68
N ASP A 209 -8.42 10.31 4.04
CA ASP A 209 -9.37 9.29 3.57
C ASP A 209 -8.76 8.41 2.47
N TYR A 210 -7.84 8.96 1.67
CA TYR A 210 -7.10 8.20 0.67
C TYR A 210 -6.14 7.21 1.29
N VAL A 211 -5.31 7.67 2.23
CA VAL A 211 -4.37 6.83 2.98
C VAL A 211 -5.12 5.73 3.75
N MET A 212 -6.24 6.08 4.39
CA MET A 212 -7.05 5.13 5.12
C MET A 212 -7.62 4.03 4.22
N GLU A 213 -8.09 4.37 3.01
CA GLU A 213 -8.58 3.36 2.08
C GLU A 213 -7.46 2.43 1.60
N LEU A 214 -6.26 2.96 1.34
CA LEU A 214 -5.10 2.14 0.98
C LEU A 214 -4.75 1.16 2.10
N HIS A 215 -4.71 1.60 3.36
CA HIS A 215 -4.48 0.73 4.51
C HIS A 215 -5.57 -0.34 4.68
N ASN A 216 -6.84 0.02 4.49
CA ASN A 216 -7.95 -0.94 4.57
C ASN A 216 -7.86 -2.01 3.49
N LEU A 217 -7.51 -1.62 2.26
CA LEU A 217 -7.28 -2.55 1.15
C LEU A 217 -6.05 -3.45 1.41
N GLU A 218 -5.01 -2.91 2.04
CA GLU A 218 -3.83 -3.65 2.46
C GLU A 218 -4.14 -4.70 3.53
N ALA A 219 -4.83 -4.30 4.60
CA ALA A 219 -5.24 -5.20 5.67
C ALA A 219 -6.14 -6.35 5.16
N ALA A 220 -7.02 -6.06 4.19
CA ALA A 220 -7.89 -7.05 3.57
C ALA A 220 -7.15 -8.09 2.71
N MET A 221 -5.88 -7.85 2.32
CA MET A 221 -5.06 -8.82 1.59
C MET A 221 -4.40 -9.87 2.50
N ALA A 222 -4.34 -9.65 3.83
CA ALA A 222 -3.90 -10.47 4.98
C ALA A 222 -2.82 -11.57 4.80
N SER A 223 -2.86 -12.37 3.74
CA SER A 223 -1.94 -13.48 3.42
C SER A 223 -0.95 -13.18 2.29
N ALA A 224 -1.05 -12.03 1.60
CA ALA A 224 -0.15 -11.66 0.49
C ALA A 224 0.08 -10.15 0.38
N PRO A 225 0.79 -9.51 1.33
CA PRO A 225 1.05 -8.08 1.30
C PRO A 225 1.83 -7.68 0.04
N LEU A 226 1.56 -6.46 -0.46
CA LEU A 226 2.35 -5.84 -1.51
C LEU A 226 3.73 -5.46 -0.97
N SER A 227 4.74 -5.38 -1.83
CA SER A 227 6.04 -4.83 -1.45
C SER A 227 5.95 -3.32 -1.28
N GLU A 228 6.82 -2.75 -0.45
CA GLU A 228 6.81 -1.31 -0.13
C GLU A 228 6.99 -0.42 -1.36
N ASP A 229 7.83 -0.84 -2.32
CA ASP A 229 8.04 -0.13 -3.58
C ASP A 229 6.75 -0.01 -4.41
N VAL A 230 5.92 -1.05 -4.43
CA VAL A 230 4.62 -1.03 -5.12
C VAL A 230 3.65 -0.12 -4.37
N LYS A 231 3.63 -0.16 -3.03
CA LYS A 231 2.76 0.71 -2.22
C LYS A 231 3.09 2.19 -2.43
N VAL A 232 4.38 2.55 -2.39
CA VAL A 232 4.85 3.92 -2.62
C VAL A 232 4.52 4.37 -4.05
N THR A 233 4.73 3.51 -5.04
CA THR A 233 4.43 3.82 -6.44
C THR A 233 2.94 4.13 -6.64
N VAL A 234 2.06 3.26 -6.13
CA VAL A 234 0.61 3.46 -6.20
C VAL A 234 0.18 4.73 -5.46
N PHE A 235 0.72 4.96 -4.26
CA PHE A 235 0.43 6.16 -3.49
C PHE A 235 0.76 7.41 -4.30
N MET A 236 1.99 7.52 -4.80
CA MET A 236 2.49 8.67 -5.56
C MET A 236 1.75 8.86 -6.89
N ASP A 237 1.46 7.79 -7.64
CA ASP A 237 0.69 7.83 -8.89
C ASP A 237 -0.80 8.16 -8.67
N GLY A 238 -1.32 7.86 -7.48
CA GLY A 238 -2.70 8.16 -7.10
C GLY A 238 -2.91 9.57 -6.54
N LEU A 239 -1.86 10.30 -6.19
CA LEU A 239 -1.95 11.69 -5.74
C LEU A 239 -2.37 12.61 -6.90
N ARG A 240 -3.19 13.61 -6.59
CA ARG A 240 -3.57 14.61 -7.59
C ARG A 240 -2.40 15.57 -7.87
N ARG A 241 -2.22 15.92 -9.15
CA ARG A 241 -1.09 16.72 -9.66
C ARG A 241 -0.94 18.10 -9.00
N ASP A 242 -2.02 18.66 -8.45
CA ASP A 242 -2.06 19.92 -7.70
C ASP A 242 -1.27 19.90 -6.38
N HIS A 243 -0.94 18.72 -5.83
CA HIS A 243 -0.04 18.58 -4.67
C HIS A 243 1.44 18.35 -5.03
N CYS A 244 1.75 17.91 -6.26
CA CYS A 244 3.12 17.54 -6.65
C CYS A 244 4.00 18.77 -6.97
N VAL A 245 3.42 19.88 -7.43
CA VAL A 245 4.17 21.03 -7.97
C VAL A 245 4.81 21.91 -6.88
N ARG A 246 4.49 21.73 -5.58
CA ARG A 246 5.06 22.57 -4.50
C ARG A 246 6.24 21.97 -3.73
N SER A 247 6.55 20.68 -3.87
CA SER A 247 7.62 20.04 -3.09
C SER A 247 8.99 20.02 -3.79
N ALA A 248 9.08 20.40 -5.07
CA ALA A 248 10.33 20.36 -5.83
C ALA A 248 11.16 21.66 -5.76
N GLN A 249 10.65 22.73 -5.14
CA GLN A 249 11.34 24.03 -5.06
C GLN A 249 11.31 24.59 -3.63
N GLY A 250 12.28 24.14 -2.83
CA GLY A 250 12.63 24.85 -1.60
C GLY A 250 13.31 23.98 -0.54
N HIS A 251 14.62 24.21 -0.38
CA HIS A 251 15.45 23.96 0.81
C HIS A 251 15.98 22.54 1.02
N THR A 252 17.28 22.41 0.75
CA THR A 252 18.19 21.50 1.47
C THR A 252 18.47 22.07 2.87
N PRO A 253 18.25 21.30 3.94
CA PRO A 253 19.10 21.37 5.12
C PRO A 253 19.80 20.03 5.36
N HIS A 254 21.01 20.13 5.87
CA HIS A 254 21.91 19.05 6.26
C HIS A 254 21.62 18.61 7.72
N VAL A 255 22.06 17.39 8.10
CA VAL A 255 22.08 16.74 9.46
C VAL A 255 20.73 16.07 9.84
N GLU A 256 20.57 14.84 10.34
CA GLU A 256 21.43 13.73 10.84
C GLU A 256 20.66 12.40 10.71
N ALA A 257 21.38 11.27 10.77
CA ALA A 257 20.81 9.93 10.77
C ALA A 257 20.09 9.60 12.10
N SER A 258 18.77 9.41 12.04
CA SER A 258 18.00 8.60 12.99
C SER A 258 16.68 8.20 12.33
N GLU A 259 16.46 6.89 12.21
CA GLU A 259 15.24 6.17 11.79
C GLU A 259 14.45 6.76 10.61
N GLY A 260 14.49 6.05 9.48
CA GLY A 260 13.80 6.46 8.25
C GLY A 260 12.29 6.63 8.44
N PRO A 261 11.67 7.58 7.69
CA PRO A 261 10.25 7.86 7.83
C PRO A 261 9.42 6.63 7.47
N THR A 262 8.44 6.33 8.33
CA THR A 262 7.44 5.31 8.07
C THR A 262 6.55 5.73 6.88
N PRO A 263 6.12 4.79 6.03
CA PRO A 263 5.24 5.10 4.91
C PRO A 263 3.94 5.78 5.40
N MET A 264 3.48 6.82 4.69
CA MET A 264 2.21 7.54 4.95
C MET A 264 2.18 8.50 6.16
N GLU A 265 3.33 8.97 6.66
CA GLU A 265 3.34 10.06 7.66
C GLU A 265 3.01 11.45 7.08
N ILE A 266 2.08 12.14 7.76
CA ILE A 266 1.54 13.46 7.41
C ILE A 266 2.58 14.59 7.61
N SER A 267 3.66 14.33 8.34
CA SER A 267 4.61 15.32 8.87
C SER A 267 5.34 16.15 7.80
N LEU A 268 5.51 15.62 6.57
CA LEU A 268 6.17 16.37 5.49
C LEU A 268 5.25 17.38 4.77
N ALA A 269 3.93 17.36 5.01
CA ALA A 269 2.97 18.27 4.36
C ALA A 269 2.62 19.53 5.18
N GLU A 270 2.97 19.59 6.47
CA GLU A 270 2.57 20.70 7.36
C GLU A 270 3.41 21.98 7.21
N SER A 271 4.55 21.93 6.51
CA SER A 271 5.35 23.11 6.15
C SER A 271 4.55 24.16 5.35
N ALA A 272 3.46 23.74 4.68
CA ALA A 272 2.57 24.64 3.96
C ALA A 272 1.65 25.52 4.86
N ARG A 273 1.48 25.20 6.15
CA ARG A 273 0.62 25.98 7.07
C ARG A 273 1.25 27.31 7.51
N SER A 274 2.58 27.41 7.52
CA SER A 274 3.30 28.64 7.86
C SER A 274 2.99 29.80 6.90
N GLN A 275 2.59 29.51 5.65
CA GLN A 275 2.17 30.54 4.69
C GLN A 275 0.78 31.10 4.97
N ARG A 276 -0.08 30.40 5.71
CA ARG A 276 -1.46 30.83 5.99
C ARG A 276 -1.50 31.93 7.05
N THR A 277 -0.55 31.93 8.00
CA THR A 277 -0.41 32.96 9.04
C THR A 277 0.17 34.27 8.50
N GLN A 278 0.94 34.22 7.40
CA GLN A 278 1.50 35.43 6.78
C GLN A 278 0.44 36.28 6.05
N ARG A 279 -0.58 35.65 5.43
CA ARG A 279 -1.70 36.36 4.76
C ARG A 279 -2.51 37.23 5.72
N ALA A 280 -2.68 36.79 6.97
CA ALA A 280 -3.40 37.55 7.99
C ALA A 280 -2.58 38.72 8.57
N SER A 281 -1.26 38.75 8.34
CA SER A 281 -0.36 39.73 8.96
C SER A 281 -0.11 41.02 8.16
N GLY A 282 -0.67 41.16 6.95
CA GLY A 282 -0.53 42.38 6.14
C GLY A 282 0.91 42.68 5.69
N ARG A 283 1.80 41.68 5.71
CA ARG A 283 3.22 41.80 5.36
C ARG A 283 3.49 41.43 3.90
N CYS A 284 4.46 42.12 3.30
CA CYS A 284 4.86 41.93 1.90
C CYS A 284 5.47 40.54 1.67
N PHE A 285 4.92 39.77 0.72
CA PHE A 285 5.43 38.42 0.33
C PHE A 285 6.81 38.38 -0.35
N GLY A 286 7.54 39.50 -0.38
CA GLY A 286 8.89 39.60 -0.93
C GLY A 286 9.90 39.98 0.14
N CYS A 287 9.69 41.13 0.79
CA CYS A 287 10.62 41.70 1.80
C CYS A 287 10.14 41.55 3.25
N ASN A 288 8.95 40.98 3.48
CA ASN A 288 8.33 40.75 4.79
C ASN A 288 8.04 42.00 5.64
N GLN A 289 8.10 43.20 5.05
CA GLN A 289 7.75 44.46 5.73
C GLN A 289 6.23 44.70 5.72
N PRO A 290 5.63 45.25 6.80
CA PRO A 290 4.21 45.57 6.86
C PRO A 290 3.85 46.81 6.02
N GLY A 291 2.56 46.98 5.71
CA GLY A 291 2.03 48.20 5.08
C GLY A 291 1.99 48.20 3.55
N HIS A 292 2.46 47.15 2.87
CA HIS A 292 2.32 47.00 1.42
C HIS A 292 2.35 45.54 0.97
N PHE A 293 1.73 45.26 -0.19
CA PHE A 293 1.79 43.94 -0.84
C PHE A 293 2.92 43.87 -1.87
N ARG A 294 3.37 42.65 -2.23
CA ARG A 294 4.54 42.41 -3.11
C ARG A 294 4.52 43.19 -4.44
N ARG A 295 3.34 43.47 -4.99
CA ARG A 295 3.17 44.30 -6.21
C ARG A 295 3.61 45.76 -6.04
N ASN A 296 3.57 46.28 -4.82
CA ASN A 296 3.91 47.67 -4.46
C ASN A 296 5.17 47.76 -3.58
N CYS A 297 6.01 46.72 -3.60
CA CYS A 297 7.23 46.70 -2.81
C CYS A 297 8.25 47.74 -3.35
N PRO A 298 8.73 48.68 -2.51
CA PRO A 298 9.67 49.72 -2.95
C PRO A 298 11.04 49.16 -3.35
N THR A 299 11.40 47.97 -2.88
CA THR A 299 12.63 47.25 -3.24
C THR A 299 12.40 46.16 -4.31
N ASN A 300 11.28 46.21 -5.04
CA ASN A 300 10.98 45.22 -6.08
C ASN A 300 11.95 45.35 -7.27
N PRO A 301 12.77 44.32 -7.60
CA PRO A 301 13.77 44.39 -8.66
C PRO A 301 13.18 44.53 -10.08
N TRP A 302 11.86 44.42 -10.25
CA TRP A 302 11.17 44.47 -11.55
C TRP A 302 10.60 45.85 -11.93
N LYS A 303 10.90 46.92 -11.18
CA LYS A 303 10.54 48.30 -11.55
C LYS A 303 11.79 49.11 -11.90
N ALA A 304 12.29 48.98 -13.13
CA ALA A 304 13.16 49.99 -13.72
C ALA A 304 12.32 51.19 -14.21
N PRO A 305 12.86 52.44 -14.24
CA PRO A 305 12.09 53.62 -14.60
C PRO A 305 11.70 53.58 -16.10
N ARG A 306 10.41 53.72 -16.41
CA ARG A 306 9.95 54.00 -17.78
C ARG A 306 10.14 55.50 -18.05
N ASP A 307 11.10 55.83 -18.90
CA ASP A 307 11.27 57.18 -19.42
C ASP A 307 10.05 57.64 -20.24
N LYS A 308 9.68 58.91 -20.03
CA LYS A 308 8.55 59.60 -20.66
C LYS A 308 8.86 59.94 -22.12
N LYS A 309 8.05 59.46 -23.07
CA LYS A 309 7.76 60.19 -24.34
C LYS A 309 6.29 60.01 -24.75
N TYR A 310 5.68 61.15 -25.07
CA TYR A 310 4.35 61.49 -25.62
C TYR A 310 3.71 60.43 -26.57
N ALA A 311 2.38 60.31 -26.75
CA ALA A 311 1.37 61.37 -26.92
C ALA A 311 -0.11 60.91 -26.71
N ALA A 312 -0.93 61.88 -26.29
CA ALA A 312 -2.34 62.18 -26.65
C ALA A 312 -3.50 61.15 -26.48
N ARG A 313 -4.29 61.38 -25.39
CA ARG A 313 -5.76 61.68 -25.26
C ARG A 313 -6.77 61.37 -26.42
N PRO A 314 -8.10 61.30 -26.18
CA PRO A 314 -8.85 61.72 -24.96
C PRO A 314 -9.94 60.77 -24.43
N ALA A 315 -10.39 61.09 -23.21
CA ALA A 315 -11.56 60.56 -22.51
C ALA A 315 -12.86 61.27 -22.93
N LEU A 316 -14.01 60.71 -22.50
CA LEU A 316 -15.38 61.24 -22.26
C LEU A 316 -16.36 60.07 -22.58
N ASN A 317 -17.40 59.69 -21.85
CA ASN A 317 -18.11 60.28 -20.71
C ASN A 317 -19.00 59.20 -20.06
N SER A 318 -19.35 59.39 -18.78
CA SER A 318 -20.48 58.74 -18.08
C SER A 318 -21.83 59.37 -18.48
N PHE A 319 -22.91 58.82 -17.89
CA PHE A 319 -24.34 59.22 -17.91
C PHE A 319 -25.15 58.53 -19.04
N GLU A 320 -26.34 57.97 -18.83
CA GLU A 320 -27.27 57.92 -17.69
C GLU A 320 -28.30 56.80 -17.91
N ALA A 321 -29.08 56.50 -16.88
CA ALA A 321 -30.17 55.52 -16.87
C ALA A 321 -31.35 55.91 -17.79
N THR A 322 -32.14 54.94 -18.24
CA THR A 322 -33.61 54.88 -18.02
C THR A 322 -34.20 53.57 -18.58
N GLU A 323 -35.17 53.06 -17.84
CA GLU A 323 -36.30 52.18 -18.20
C GLU A 323 -36.91 52.53 -19.58
N SER A 324 -37.67 51.73 -20.33
CA SER A 324 -38.48 50.52 -20.10
C SER A 324 -38.97 50.02 -21.47
N GLU A 325 -39.36 48.74 -21.48
CA GLU A 325 -40.51 48.14 -22.19
C GLU A 325 -40.74 48.23 -23.73
N ASN A 326 -41.04 47.02 -24.22
CA ASN A 326 -42.11 46.63 -25.16
C ASN A 326 -41.82 46.42 -26.66
N GLY A 327 -42.39 45.30 -27.13
CA GLY A 327 -42.78 45.04 -28.53
C GLY A 327 -41.90 44.01 -29.22
N ASP A 328 -42.26 42.72 -29.14
CA ASP A 328 -42.94 41.96 -30.22
C ASP A 328 -41.94 41.25 -31.16
N SER A 329 -41.82 39.92 -31.03
CA SER A 329 -42.56 38.92 -31.82
C SER A 329 -42.13 38.90 -33.29
N GLN A 330 -41.26 37.96 -33.67
CA GLN A 330 -41.66 36.64 -34.20
C GLN A 330 -40.44 35.73 -34.39
#